data_AF-A0A2E7BNQ1-F1
#
_entry.id   AF-A0A2E7BNQ1-F1
#
_cell.length_a   1.000
_cell.length_b   1.000
_cell.length_c   1.000
_cell.angle_alpha   90.00
_cell.angle_beta   90.00
_cell.angle_gamma   90.00
#
_symmetry.space_group_name_H-M   'P 1'
#
loop_
_entity.id
_entity.type
_entity.pdbx_description
1 polymer ?
#
loop_
_entity_poly.entity_id
_entity_poly.type
_entity_poly.pdbx_seq_one_letter_code
_entity_poly.pdbx_strand_id
1 'polypeptide(L)' 'MAMTGAEYDALVKLMRGSPESAANRAARRVLVDGLSQAEASRETGATRSTVSDAVARYEEADRLIRAAYRMAARR' A
#
# COMPACT_ATOMS: atom_id res chain seq x y z
N MET A 1 7.99 -10.82 2.47
CA MET A 1 8.26 -9.76 3.48
C MET A 1 7.41 -8.53 3.16
N ALA A 2 6.79 -7.91 4.17
CA ALA A 2 5.93 -6.73 4.03
C ALA A 2 6.71 -5.50 3.51
N MET A 3 6.03 -4.58 2.83
CA MET A 3 6.59 -3.29 2.40
C MET A 3 7.00 -2.48 3.63
N THR A 4 8.14 -1.80 3.62
CA THR A 4 8.49 -0.93 4.76
C THR A 4 7.68 0.38 4.73
N GLY A 5 7.53 1.03 5.89
CA GLY A 5 6.86 2.33 5.96
C GLY A 5 7.49 3.38 5.04
N ALA A 6 8.83 3.44 5.00
CA ALA A 6 9.55 4.38 4.14
C ALA A 6 9.35 4.10 2.64
N GLU A 7 9.29 2.83 2.24
CA GLU A 7 8.97 2.45 0.85
C GLU A 7 7.55 2.88 0.50
N TYR A 8 6.58 2.62 1.38
CA TYR A 8 5.18 3.02 1.18
C TYR A 8 5.04 4.54 1.08
N ASP A 9 5.64 5.30 1.99
CA ASP A 9 5.56 6.77 2.01
C ASP A 9 6.17 7.38 0.74
N ALA A 10 7.26 6.79 0.24
CA ALA A 10 7.85 7.18 -1.04
C ALA A 10 6.88 6.93 -2.22
N LEU A 11 6.22 5.78 -2.26
CA LEU A 11 5.22 5.47 -3.30
C LEU A 11 4.03 6.42 -3.23
N VAL A 12 3.49 6.68 -2.04
CA VAL A 12 2.39 7.65 -1.84
C VAL A 12 2.79 9.02 -2.39
N LYS A 13 4.00 9.50 -2.07
CA LYS A 13 4.51 10.78 -2.59
C LYS A 13 4.65 10.78 -4.12
N LEU A 14 5.27 9.74 -4.70
CA LEU A 14 5.52 9.65 -6.15
C LEU A 14 4.22 9.56 -6.95
N MET A 15 3.23 8.81 -6.43
CA MET A 15 1.92 8.63 -7.06
C MET A 15 0.96 9.79 -6.77
N ARG A 16 1.41 10.84 -6.08
CA ARG A 16 0.59 11.99 -5.66
C ARG A 16 -0.63 11.58 -4.83
N GLY A 17 -0.49 10.50 -4.06
CA GLY A 17 -1.52 10.05 -3.11
C GLY A 17 -1.60 10.96 -1.89
N SER A 18 -2.73 10.94 -1.19
CA SER A 18 -2.92 11.67 0.07
C SER A 18 -2.75 10.71 1.27
N PRO A 19 -1.67 10.81 2.07
CA PRO A 19 -1.43 9.94 3.22
C PRO A 19 -2.60 9.90 4.21
N GLU A 20 -3.31 11.02 4.36
CA GLU A 20 -4.44 11.17 5.27
C GLU A 20 -5.77 10.62 4.73
N SER A 21 -5.82 10.17 3.47
CA SER A 21 -7.03 9.55 2.95
C SER A 21 -7.28 8.19 3.61
N ALA A 22 -8.55 7.84 3.84
CA ALA A 22 -8.91 6.55 4.42
C ALA A 22 -8.35 5.37 3.60
N ALA A 23 -8.34 5.49 2.27
CA ALA A 23 -7.75 4.50 1.36
C ALA A 23 -6.24 4.31 1.58
N ASN A 24 -5.46 5.39 1.63
CA ASN A 24 -4.02 5.31 1.81
C ASN A 24 -3.64 4.86 3.23
N ARG A 25 -4.38 5.28 4.25
CA ARG A 25 -4.18 4.73 5.60
C ARG A 25 -4.46 3.23 5.62
N ALA A 26 -5.53 2.77 4.97
CA ALA A 26 -5.89 1.36 4.95
C ALA A 26 -4.83 0.51 4.25
N ALA A 27 -4.36 0.95 3.07
CA ALA A 27 -3.29 0.25 2.37
C ALA A 27 -1.98 0.22 3.15
N ARG A 28 -1.64 1.27 3.92
CA ARG A 28 -0.49 1.24 4.84
C ARG A 28 -0.66 0.18 5.93
N ARG A 29 -1.83 0.10 6.55
CA ARG A 29 -2.13 -0.91 7.58
C ARG A 29 -1.94 -2.34 7.06
N VAL A 30 -2.32 -2.58 5.81
CA VAL A 30 -2.17 -3.91 5.18
C VAL A 30 -0.72 -4.17 4.77
N LEU A 31 -0.13 -3.27 3.98
CA LEU A 31 1.14 -3.51 3.30
C LEU A 31 2.38 -3.32 4.19
N VAL A 32 2.26 -2.48 5.21
CA VAL A 32 3.35 -2.17 6.15
C VAL A 32 3.12 -2.86 7.49
N ASP A 33 1.93 -2.68 8.06
CA ASP A 33 1.66 -3.14 9.42
C ASP A 33 1.13 -4.60 9.45
N GLY A 34 0.85 -5.21 8.29
CA GLY A 34 0.49 -6.61 8.15
C GLY A 34 -0.94 -6.97 8.54
N LEU A 35 -1.83 -5.99 8.71
CA LEU A 35 -3.24 -6.22 9.03
C LEU A 35 -3.98 -6.87 7.86
N SER A 36 -5.05 -7.61 8.16
CA SER A 36 -5.98 -8.03 7.13
C SER A 36 -6.72 -6.82 6.54
N GLN A 37 -7.16 -6.92 5.29
CA GLN A 37 -7.98 -5.87 4.66
C GLN A 37 -9.27 -5.58 5.45
N ALA A 38 -9.82 -6.58 6.13
CA ALA A 38 -11.02 -6.41 6.97
C ALA A 38 -10.73 -5.58 8.22
N GLU A 39 -9.59 -5.78 8.88
CA GLU A 39 -9.15 -4.96 10.02
C GLU A 39 -8.83 -3.53 9.57
N ALA A 40 -8.07 -3.37 8.49
CA ALA A 40 -7.76 -2.06 7.93
C ALA A 40 -9.02 -1.28 7.53
N SER A 41 -10.03 -1.94 6.95
CA SER A 41 -11.34 -1.34 6.65
C SER A 41 -12.03 -0.81 7.91
N ARG A 42 -12.06 -1.61 9.00
CA ARG A 42 -12.65 -1.20 10.28
C ARG A 42 -11.93 -0.02 10.92
N GLU A 43 -10.59 -0.02 10.92
CA GLU A 43 -9.80 1.04 11.56
C GLU A 43 -9.86 2.38 10.83
N THR A 44 -10.00 2.35 9.50
CA THR A 44 -9.88 3.56 8.68
C THR A 44 -11.20 4.12 8.19
N GLY A 45 -12.28 3.33 8.28
CA GLY A 45 -13.59 3.64 7.72
C GLY A 45 -13.70 3.47 6.20
N ALA A 46 -12.64 3.01 5.52
CA ALA A 46 -12.69 2.72 4.09
C ALA A 46 -13.55 1.48 3.80
N THR A 47 -14.29 1.49 2.69
CA THR A 47 -15.01 0.30 2.23
C THR A 47 -14.03 -0.80 1.84
N ARG A 48 -14.44 -2.08 1.93
CA ARG A 48 -13.59 -3.21 1.53
C ARG A 48 -13.07 -3.09 0.08
N SER A 49 -13.90 -2.61 -0.84
CA SER A 49 -13.48 -2.35 -2.23
C SER A 49 -12.38 -1.29 -2.29
N THR A 50 -12.56 -0.18 -1.58
CA THR A 50 -11.55 0.89 -1.49
C THR A 50 -10.23 0.39 -0.94
N VAL A 51 -10.27 -0.47 0.10
CA VAL A 51 -9.07 -1.09 0.66
C VAL A 51 -8.38 -1.98 -0.37
N SER A 52 -9.13 -2.88 -1.01
CA SER A 52 -8.60 -3.78 -2.04
C SER A 52 -7.96 -3.00 -3.20
N ASP A 53 -8.64 -1.97 -3.71
CA ASP A 53 -8.14 -1.15 -4.81
C ASP A 53 -6.87 -0.37 -4.41
N ALA A 54 -6.81 0.13 -3.18
CA ALA A 54 -5.64 0.83 -2.68
C ALA A 54 -4.44 -0.08 -2.46
N VAL A 55 -4.67 -1.27 -1.90
CA VAL A 55 -3.63 -2.30 -1.72
C VAL A 55 -3.05 -2.69 -3.09
N ALA A 56 -3.90 -3.07 -4.04
CA ALA A 56 -3.47 -3.47 -5.37
C ALA A 56 -2.66 -2.37 -6.09
N ARG A 57 -3.10 -1.12 -5.99
CA ARG A 57 -2.41 0.04 -6.58
C ARG A 57 -0.97 0.18 -6.09
N TYR A 58 -0.74 0.09 -4.78
CA TYR A 58 0.61 0.27 -4.22
C TYR A 58 1.48 -0.98 -4.39
N GLU A 59 0.91 -2.18 -4.37
CA GLU A 59 1.63 -3.41 -4.73
C GLU A 59 2.11 -3.38 -6.19
N GLU A 60 1.25 -2.93 -7.11
CA GLU A 60 1.61 -2.79 -8.52
C GLU A 60 2.72 -1.75 -8.71
N ALA A 61 2.62 -0.60 -8.03
CA ALA A 61 3.65 0.43 -8.10
C ALA A 61 5.01 -0.06 -7.56
N ASP A 62 5.04 -0.77 -6.43
CA ASP A 62 6.25 -1.39 -5.88
C ASP A 62 6.85 -2.39 -6.88
N ARG A 63 6.00 -3.25 -7.48
CA ARG A 63 6.42 -4.23 -8.49
C ARG A 63 7.05 -3.55 -9.70
N LEU A 64 6.44 -2.48 -10.21
CA LEU A 64 6.93 -1.73 -11.37
C LEU A 64 8.28 -1.07 -11.08
N ILE A 65 8.45 -0.42 -9.93
CA ILE A 65 9.70 0.24 -9.55
C ILE A 65 10.83 -0.78 -9.38
N ARG A 66 10.56 -1.92 -8.73
CA ARG A 66 11.54 -2.99 -8.60
C ARG A 66 11.98 -3.55 -9.96
N ALA A 67 11.01 -3.78 -10.85
CA ALA A 67 11.31 -4.24 -12.21
C ALA A 67 12.16 -3.22 -12.99
N ALA A 68 11.82 -1.93 -12.92
CA ALA A 68 12.57 -0.86 -13.57
C ALA A 68 14.03 -0.77 -13.09
N TYR A 69 14.26 -0.97 -11.79
CA TYR A 69 15.59 -0.98 -11.18
C TYR A 69 16.28 -2.35 -11.21
N ARG A 70 15.70 -3.35 -11.90
CA ARG A 70 16.21 -4.74 -11.96
C ARG A 70 16.46 -5.35 -10.58
N MET A 71 15.68 -4.94 -9.59
CA MET A 71 15.69 -5.55 -8.27
C MET A 71 14.96 -6.90 -8.35
N ALA A 72 15.51 -7.92 -7.68
CA ALA A 72 14.84 -9.21 -7.61
C ALA A 72 13.43 -9.05 -7.00
N ALA A 73 12.46 -9.80 -7.56
CA ALA A 73 11.13 -9.90 -6.96
C ALA A 73 11.26 -10.43 -5.53
N ARG A 74 10.63 -9.75 -4.56
CA ARG A 74 10.55 -10.25 -3.19
C ARG A 74 9.71 -11.54 -3.21
N ARG A 75 10.32 -12.67 -2.83
CA ARG A 75 9.58 -13.91 -2.52
C ARG A 75 8.85 -13.78 -1.18
#